data_AF-A0A8S3YHP4-F1
#
_entry.id   AF-A0A8S3YHP4-F1
#
_cell.length_a   1.000
_cell.length_b   1.000
_cell.length_c   1.000
_cell.angle_alpha   90.00
_cell.angle_beta   90.00
_cell.angle_gamma   90.00
#
_symmetry.space_group_name_H-M   'P 1'
#
loop_
_entity.id
_entity.type
_entity.pdbx_description
1 polymer ?
#
loop_
_entity_poly.entity_id
_entity_poly.type
_entity_poly.pdbx_seq_one_letter_code
_entity_poly.pdbx_strand_id
1 'polypeptide(L)'
;MADSLPEDVWLIRPCEVYKEEYKDCKALFSRLYQHYIDGQKNNCAVWLTDYENCMKFRHKKDLKAAEAVLESERERRKIRLQNAQANDIWEYRKSPPSSWFAPLDLDK
;
A
#
# COMPACT_ATOMS: atom_id res chain seq x y z
N MET A 1 -11.71 -9.49 28.42
CA MET A 1 -10.98 -10.37 27.49
C MET A 1 -10.12 -9.44 26.65
N ALA A 2 -8.81 -9.51 26.76
CA ALA A 2 -7.94 -8.80 25.84
C ALA A 2 -7.97 -9.60 24.55
N ASP A 3 -8.87 -9.26 23.62
CA ASP A 3 -8.86 -9.83 22.28
C ASP A 3 -7.52 -9.46 21.66
N SER A 4 -6.63 -10.44 21.52
CA SER A 4 -5.33 -10.25 20.89
C SER A 4 -5.58 -9.78 19.46
N LEU A 5 -5.17 -8.56 19.16
CA LEU A 5 -5.21 -8.03 17.79
C LEU A 5 -4.40 -8.96 16.86
N PRO A 6 -4.76 -9.04 15.57
CA PRO A 6 -3.99 -9.80 14.60
C PRO A 6 -2.54 -9.32 14.54
N GLU A 7 -1.61 -10.23 14.25
CA GLU A 7 -0.23 -9.86 13.97
C GLU A 7 -0.17 -8.90 12.76
N ASP A 8 0.76 -7.95 12.80
CA ASP A 8 0.90 -6.91 11.78
C ASP A 8 -0.29 -5.96 11.62
N VAL A 9 -1.18 -5.81 12.61
CA VAL A 9 -2.32 -4.86 12.56
C VAL A 9 -1.93 -3.44 12.14
N TRP A 10 -0.68 -3.04 12.38
CA TRP A 10 -0.10 -1.75 11.96
C TRP A 10 -0.02 -1.57 10.43
N LEU A 11 -0.12 -2.64 9.64
CA LEU A 11 -0.18 -2.58 8.17
C LEU A 11 -1.54 -2.07 7.66
N ILE A 12 -2.62 -2.21 8.44
CA ILE A 12 -3.94 -1.75 8.02
C ILE A 12 -3.94 -0.23 7.94
N ARG A 13 -4.17 0.30 6.72
CA ARG A 13 -4.27 1.74 6.47
C ARG A 13 -5.63 2.27 6.94
N PRO A 14 -5.78 3.59 7.15
CA PRO A 14 -7.09 4.20 7.35
C PRO A 14 -8.06 3.76 6.26
N CYS A 15 -9.28 3.34 6.62
CA CYS A 15 -10.20 2.72 5.67
C CYS A 15 -10.51 3.65 4.48
N GLU A 16 -10.50 4.96 4.71
CA GLU A 16 -10.71 5.99 3.70
C GLU A 16 -9.69 5.91 2.54
N VAL A 17 -8.45 5.51 2.82
CA VAL A 17 -7.40 5.33 1.80
C VAL A 17 -7.82 4.25 0.81
N TYR A 18 -8.34 3.11 1.26
CA TYR A 18 -8.82 2.05 0.34
C TYR A 18 -9.93 2.53 -0.60
N LYS A 19 -10.81 3.39 -0.10
CA LYS A 19 -11.89 3.98 -0.88
C LYS A 19 -11.36 4.98 -1.91
N GLU A 20 -10.36 5.78 -1.54
CA GLU A 20 -9.68 6.70 -2.45
C GLU A 20 -8.94 5.95 -3.56
N GLU A 21 -8.15 4.93 -3.21
CA GLU A 21 -7.46 4.04 -4.17
C GLU A 21 -8.44 3.39 -5.14
N TYR A 22 -9.61 2.94 -4.66
CA TYR A 22 -10.65 2.40 -5.54
C TYR A 22 -11.18 3.44 -6.53
N LYS A 23 -11.43 4.68 -6.07
CA LYS A 23 -11.90 5.78 -6.93
C LYS A 23 -10.83 6.14 -7.96
N ASP A 24 -9.59 6.30 -7.52
CA ASP A 24 -8.46 6.68 -8.36
C ASP A 24 -8.17 5.60 -9.40
N CYS A 25 -8.19 4.33 -8.99
CA CYS A 25 -8.03 3.19 -9.92
C CYS A 25 -9.08 3.18 -11.03
N LYS A 26 -10.30 3.67 -10.75
CA LYS A 26 -11.41 3.75 -11.74
C LYS A 26 -11.52 5.07 -12.47
N ALA A 27 -10.79 6.11 -12.07
CA ALA A 27 -10.83 7.41 -12.73
C ALA A 27 -10.41 7.29 -14.20
N LEU A 28 -11.03 8.10 -15.07
CA LEU A 28 -10.87 7.98 -16.53
C LEU A 28 -9.40 8.06 -16.96
N PHE A 29 -8.67 9.06 -16.45
CA PHE A 29 -7.25 9.23 -16.75
C PHE A 29 -6.41 8.07 -16.21
N SER A 30 -6.69 7.59 -15.00
CA SER A 30 -6.00 6.42 -14.44
C SER A 30 -6.22 5.16 -15.29
N ARG A 31 -7.43 4.96 -15.82
CA ARG A 31 -7.72 3.85 -16.74
C ARG A 31 -6.96 3.96 -18.06
N LEU A 32 -6.79 5.19 -18.56
CA LEU A 32 -5.98 5.44 -19.75
C LEU A 32 -4.50 5.12 -19.47
N TYR A 33 -3.96 5.58 -18.34
CA TYR A 33 -2.57 5.31 -17.95
C TYR A 33 -2.31 3.83 -17.70
N GLN A 34 -3.20 3.11 -17.01
CA GLN A 34 -3.11 1.66 -16.83
C GLN A 34 -3.03 0.95 -18.19
N HIS A 35 -3.91 1.30 -19.13
CA HIS A 35 -3.88 0.70 -20.46
C HIS A 35 -2.60 1.04 -21.24
N TYR A 36 -2.07 2.26 -21.08
CA TYR A 36 -0.83 2.67 -21.74
C TYR A 36 0.40 1.94 -21.19
N ILE A 37 0.48 1.74 -19.86
CA ILE A 37 1.63 1.12 -19.19
C ILE A 37 1.54 -0.41 -19.26
N ASP A 38 0.39 -0.97 -18.90
CA ASP A 38 0.20 -2.42 -18.70
C ASP A 38 -0.48 -3.11 -19.90
N GLY A 39 -0.91 -2.35 -20.91
CA GLY A 39 -1.70 -2.85 -22.05
C GLY A 39 -3.15 -3.18 -21.69
N GLN A 40 -3.54 -3.12 -20.42
CA GLN A 40 -4.88 -3.49 -19.94
C GLN A 40 -5.30 -2.67 -18.72
N LYS A 41 -6.59 -2.77 -18.37
CA LYS A 41 -7.13 -2.12 -17.16
C LYS A 41 -6.94 -3.04 -15.96
N ASN A 42 -6.37 -2.51 -14.88
CA ASN A 42 -6.11 -3.28 -13.67
C ASN A 42 -7.40 -3.61 -12.89
N ASN A 43 -7.39 -4.71 -12.13
CA ASN A 43 -8.53 -5.11 -11.32
C ASN A 43 -8.65 -4.23 -10.06
N CYS A 44 -9.54 -3.23 -10.09
CA CYS A 44 -9.78 -2.35 -8.94
C CYS A 44 -10.68 -2.97 -7.85
N ALA A 45 -11.26 -4.15 -8.07
CA ALA A 45 -12.21 -4.74 -7.11
C ALA A 45 -11.56 -5.01 -5.75
N VAL A 46 -10.26 -5.36 -5.74
CA VAL A 46 -9.49 -5.62 -4.52
C VAL A 46 -9.55 -4.44 -3.55
N TRP A 47 -9.41 -3.21 -4.05
CA TRP A 47 -9.49 -2.00 -3.23
C TRP A 47 -10.85 -1.82 -2.56
N LEU A 48 -11.93 -2.15 -3.28
CA LEU A 48 -13.28 -2.08 -2.74
C LEU A 48 -13.51 -3.15 -1.67
N THR A 49 -13.04 -4.37 -1.92
CA THR A 49 -13.11 -5.47 -0.94
C THR A 49 -12.32 -5.14 0.33
N ASP A 50 -11.12 -4.57 0.20
CA ASP A 50 -10.31 -4.15 1.33
C ASP A 50 -10.99 -3.02 2.12
N TYR A 51 -11.62 -2.06 1.44
CA TYR A 51 -12.43 -1.03 2.09
C TYR A 51 -13.57 -1.64 2.91
N GLU A 52 -14.36 -2.53 2.31
CA GLU A 52 -15.50 -3.17 2.99
C GLU A 52 -15.06 -4.00 4.20
N ASN A 53 -13.96 -4.73 4.08
CA ASN A 53 -13.40 -5.53 5.17
C ASN A 53 -12.81 -4.64 6.27
N CYS A 54 -12.10 -3.56 5.91
CA CYS A 54 -11.61 -2.57 6.87
C CYS A 54 -12.77 -1.95 7.67
N MET A 55 -13.87 -1.60 6.98
CA MET A 55 -15.08 -1.06 7.62
C MET A 55 -15.74 -2.07 8.57
N LYS A 56 -15.81 -3.35 8.19
CA LYS A 56 -16.31 -4.42 9.08
C LYS A 56 -15.45 -4.54 10.33
N PHE A 57 -14.13 -4.55 10.19
CA PHE A 57 -13.22 -4.57 11.34
C PHE A 57 -13.40 -3.32 12.22
N ARG A 58 -13.48 -2.13 11.62
CA ARG A 58 -13.67 -0.86 12.34
C ARG A 58 -14.96 -0.85 13.18
N HIS A 59 -16.08 -1.27 12.60
CA HIS A 59 -17.40 -1.16 13.24
C HIS A 59 -17.75 -2.35 14.12
N LYS A 60 -17.35 -3.56 13.74
CA LYS A 60 -17.77 -4.81 14.38
C LYS A 60 -16.64 -5.57 15.06
N LYS A 61 -15.40 -5.06 15.00
CA LYS A 61 -14.19 -5.77 15.48
C LYS A 61 -14.04 -7.16 14.87
N ASP A 62 -14.48 -7.32 13.62
CA ASP A 62 -14.40 -8.58 12.88
C ASP A 62 -12.92 -8.90 12.55
N LEU A 63 -12.36 -9.86 13.28
CA LEU A 63 -10.97 -10.30 13.12
C LEU A 63 -10.72 -11.01 11.79
N LYS A 64 -11.72 -11.68 11.21
CA LYS A 64 -11.57 -12.32 9.90
C LYS A 64 -11.46 -11.27 8.80
N ALA A 65 -12.24 -10.19 8.92
CA ALA A 65 -12.15 -9.07 8.01
C ALA A 65 -10.81 -8.35 8.12
N ALA A 66 -10.28 -8.20 9.34
CA ALA A 66 -8.94 -7.66 9.56
C ALA A 66 -7.85 -8.50 8.88
N GLU A 67 -7.88 -9.83 9.07
CA GLU A 67 -6.89 -10.74 8.47
C GLU A 67 -6.93 -10.70 6.94
N ALA A 68 -8.12 -10.59 6.34
CA ALA A 68 -8.25 -10.47 4.90
C ALA A 68 -7.58 -9.18 4.35
N VAL A 69 -7.71 -8.06 5.06
CA VAL A 69 -7.03 -6.81 4.68
C VAL A 69 -5.52 -6.94 4.87
N LEU A 70 -5.08 -7.57 5.96
CA LEU A 70 -3.67 -7.81 6.24
C LEU A 70 -3.01 -8.65 5.16
N GLU A 71 -3.66 -9.70 4.69
CA GLU A 71 -3.13 -10.54 3.61
C GLU A 71 -2.95 -9.72 2.32
N SER A 72 -3.92 -8.86 2.00
CA SER A 72 -3.83 -7.93 0.87
C SER A 72 -2.67 -6.93 1.01
N GLU A 73 -2.42 -6.40 2.22
CA GLU A 73 -1.27 -5.52 2.50
C GLU A 73 0.08 -6.26 2.45
N ARG A 74 0.15 -7.48 2.98
CA ARG A 74 1.35 -8.32 2.91
C ARG A 74 1.70 -8.62 1.45
N GLU A 75 0.73 -8.96 0.62
CA GLU A 75 0.96 -9.21 -0.80
C GLU A 75 1.39 -7.93 -1.53
N ARG A 76 0.76 -6.78 -1.27
CA ARG A 76 1.21 -5.49 -1.83
C ARG A 76 2.65 -5.15 -1.45
N ARG A 77 3.02 -5.35 -0.18
CA ARG A 77 4.39 -5.14 0.29
C ARG A 77 5.37 -6.10 -0.38
N LYS A 78 5.01 -7.38 -0.51
CA LYS A 78 5.81 -8.40 -1.16
C LYS A 78 6.08 -8.04 -2.62
N ILE A 79 5.05 -7.72 -3.40
CA ILE A 79 5.18 -7.31 -4.81
C ILE A 79 6.07 -6.06 -4.92
N ARG A 80 5.86 -5.05 -4.06
CA ARG A 80 6.70 -3.84 -4.06
C ARG A 80 8.18 -4.15 -3.83
N LEU A 81 8.48 -5.00 -2.85
CA LEU A 81 9.85 -5.40 -2.55
C LEU A 81 10.46 -6.24 -3.67
N GLN A 82 9.72 -7.20 -4.22
CA GLN A 82 10.14 -8.02 -5.35
C GLN A 82 10.48 -7.16 -6.57
N ASN A 83 9.61 -6.23 -6.95
CA ASN A 83 9.83 -5.36 -8.10
C ASN A 83 11.06 -4.47 -7.91
N ALA A 84 11.25 -3.94 -6.70
CA ALA A 84 12.41 -3.12 -6.41
C ALA A 84 13.72 -3.94 -6.31
N GLN A 85 13.66 -5.22 -5.93
CA GLN A 85 14.82 -6.13 -5.95
C GLN A 85 15.14 -6.67 -7.35
N ALA A 86 14.14 -6.79 -8.22
CA ALA A 86 14.30 -7.20 -9.60
C ALA A 86 14.87 -6.08 -10.50
N ASN A 87 15.04 -4.87 -9.97
CA ASN A 87 15.65 -3.76 -10.67
C ASN A 87 17.16 -4.00 -10.86
N ASP A 88 17.63 -3.91 -12.11
CA ASP A 88 19.03 -4.10 -12.51
C ASP A 88 19.78 -2.77 -12.74
N ILE A 89 19.07 -1.64 -12.66
CA ILE A 89 19.61 -0.29 -12.86
C ILE A 89 20.01 0.34 -11.53
N TRP A 90 19.21 0.14 -10.47
CA TRP A 90 19.38 0.79 -9.17
C TRP A 90 19.61 -0.22 -8.04
N GLU A 91 20.66 -0.01 -7.25
CA GLU A 91 20.94 -0.83 -6.08
C GLU A 91 20.29 -0.27 -4.81
N TYR A 92 19.86 -1.16 -3.91
CA TYR A 92 19.42 -0.77 -2.57
C TYR A 92 20.57 -0.19 -1.75
N ARG A 93 20.37 1.02 -1.23
CA ARG A 93 21.31 1.66 -0.31
C ARG A 93 21.36 0.88 1.01
N LYS A 94 22.56 0.56 1.48
CA LYS A 94 22.80 -0.05 2.80
C LYS A 94 22.85 0.97 3.93
N SER A 95 23.15 2.21 3.60
CA SER A 95 23.30 3.33 4.54
C SER A 95 22.97 4.66 3.84
N PRO A 96 22.53 5.68 4.59
CA PRO A 96 22.40 7.02 4.03
C PRO A 96 23.79 7.54 3.59
N PRO A 97 23.84 8.48 2.63
CA PRO A 97 25.09 9.17 2.29
C PRO A 97 25.74 9.81 3.52
N SER A 98 27.07 9.89 3.56
CA SER A 98 27.79 10.52 4.68
C SER A 98 27.40 11.99 4.91
N SER A 99 27.07 12.71 3.84
CA SER A 99 26.59 14.09 3.86
C SER A 99 25.11 14.25 4.21
N TRP A 100 24.38 13.17 4.51
CA TRP A 100 22.95 13.24 4.81
C TRP A 100 22.63 14.13 6.03
N PHE A 101 23.54 14.20 6.99
CA PHE A 101 23.44 15.05 8.18
C PHE A 101 24.29 16.32 8.10
N ALA A 102 24.79 16.67 6.91
CA ALA A 102 25.50 17.92 6.74
C ALA A 102 24.55 19.09 7.08
N PRO A 103 25.07 20.16 7.73
CA PRO A 103 24.27 21.37 7.94
C PRO A 103 23.78 21.90 6.61
N LEU A 104 22.55 22.42 6.59
CA LEU A 104 22.05 23.14 5.41
C LEU A 104 22.94 24.35 5.18
N ASP A 105 23.37 24.58 3.94
CA ASP A 105 24.11 25.79 3.58
C ASP A 105 23.17 26.99 3.75
N LEU A 106 23.28 27.68 4.89
CA LEU A 106 22.44 28.84 5.26
C LEU A 106 22.91 30.15 4.60
N ASP A 107 23.97 30.12 3.80
CA ASP A 107 24.65 31.31 3.24
C ASP A 107 24.23 31.63 1.79
N LYS A 108 22.92 31.71 1.52
CA LYS A 108 22.38 32.33 0.30
C LYS A 108 21.28 33.35 0.59
#